data_AF-A0A9E6VPQ7-F1
#
_entry.id   AF-A0A9E6VPQ7-F1
#
_cell.length_a   1.000
_cell.length_b   1.000
_cell.length_c   1.000
_cell.angle_alpha   90.00
_cell.angle_beta   90.00
_cell.angle_gamma   90.00
#
_symmetry.space_group_name_H-M   'P 1'
#
loop_
_entity.id
_entity.type
_entity.pdbx_description
1 polymer ?
#
loop_
_entity_poly.entity_id
_entity_poly.type
_entity_poly.pdbx_seq_one_letter_code
_entity_poly.pdbx_strand_id
1 'polypeptide(L)'
;ANNPIWLIRNGELQSFGPDKQPIGTHGGEQNPFTLHEMQLEKGDCLYLFTDGYADQFGGSKGKKFKYKQLQELLLSVHKQSADEQRRRLDETIENWKGGLEQIDDILIIGIRIL
;
A
#
# COMPACT_ATOMS: atom_id res chain seq x y z
N ALA A 1 9.58 3.60 -2.05
CA ALA A 1 9.52 4.51 -3.23
C ALA A 1 9.02 3.76 -4.48
N ASN A 2 8.54 4.46 -5.52
CA ASN A 2 7.93 3.84 -6.71
C ASN A 2 6.81 2.86 -6.34
N ASN A 3 5.88 3.30 -5.48
CA ASN A 3 4.74 2.50 -5.07
C ASN A 3 3.53 2.82 -5.96
N PRO A 4 2.80 1.80 -6.43
CA PRO A 4 1.58 2.02 -7.17
C PRO A 4 0.47 2.57 -6.27
N ILE A 5 -0.54 3.18 -6.89
CA ILE A 5 -1.83 3.39 -6.23
C ILE A 5 -2.68 2.13 -6.42
N TRP A 6 -3.35 1.69 -5.38
CA TRP A 6 -4.28 0.56 -5.46
C TRP A 6 -5.73 1.03 -5.31
N LEU A 7 -6.57 0.64 -6.25
CA LEU A 7 -8.03 0.77 -6.16
C LEU A 7 -8.62 -0.61 -5.88
N ILE A 8 -9.49 -0.71 -4.89
CA ILE A 8 -10.36 -1.86 -4.71
C ILE A 8 -11.78 -1.47 -5.14
N ARG A 9 -12.27 -2.13 -6.20
CA ARG A 9 -13.63 -1.98 -6.74
C ARG A 9 -14.24 -3.36 -6.92
N ASN A 10 -15.47 -3.55 -6.46
CA ASN A 10 -16.18 -4.84 -6.56
C ASN A 10 -15.42 -6.05 -5.99
N GLY A 11 -14.53 -5.81 -5.01
CA GLY A 11 -13.69 -6.87 -4.42
C GLY A 11 -12.47 -7.26 -5.25
N GLU A 12 -12.18 -6.54 -6.33
CA GLU A 12 -10.99 -6.71 -7.15
C GLU A 12 -10.02 -5.55 -6.95
N LEU A 13 -8.72 -5.86 -6.92
CA LEU A 13 -7.67 -4.86 -6.79
C LEU A 13 -7.11 -4.50 -8.17
N GLN A 14 -7.20 -3.22 -8.51
CA GLN A 14 -6.59 -2.61 -9.68
C GLN A 14 -5.38 -1.79 -9.25
N SER A 15 -4.30 -1.82 -10.04
CA SER A 15 -3.03 -1.16 -9.71
C SER A 15 -2.66 -0.15 -10.78
N PHE A 16 -2.38 1.08 -10.35
CA PHE A 16 -1.89 2.16 -11.21
C PHE A 16 -0.39 2.32 -10.97
N GLY A 17 0.40 1.96 -11.97
CA GLY A 17 1.85 1.89 -11.88
C GLY A 17 2.52 3.27 -11.77
N PRO A 18 3.62 3.39 -11.01
CA PRO A 18 4.40 4.62 -10.93
C PRO A 18 5.35 4.75 -12.12
N ASP A 19 5.75 5.97 -12.44
CA ASP A 19 6.95 6.19 -13.25
C ASP A 19 8.18 5.93 -12.39
N LYS A 20 9.07 5.05 -12.87
CA LYS A 20 10.26 4.62 -12.12
C LYS A 20 11.38 5.66 -12.23
N GLN A 21 11.13 6.85 -11.71
CA GLN A 21 12.08 7.97 -11.70
C GLN A 21 11.90 8.81 -10.42
N PRO A 22 12.99 9.38 -9.86
CA PRO A 22 12.90 10.20 -8.67
C PRO A 22 12.24 11.56 -8.96
N ILE A 23 11.69 12.18 -7.93
CA ILE A 23 11.32 13.60 -7.98
C ILE A 23 12.61 14.42 -7.82
N GLY A 24 13.10 15.01 -8.90
CA GLY A 24 14.31 15.83 -8.94
C GLY A 24 15.15 15.63 -10.20
N THR A 25 16.12 16.50 -10.43
CA THR A 25 17.08 16.37 -11.54
C THR A 25 18.12 15.32 -11.22
N HIS A 26 18.02 14.16 -11.88
CA HIS A 26 19.19 13.33 -12.14
C HIS A 26 19.88 13.83 -13.42
N GLY A 27 21.19 13.65 -13.55
CA GLY A 27 22.00 14.12 -14.69
C GLY A 27 21.68 13.40 -16.01
N GLY A 28 20.45 13.50 -16.49
CA GLY A 28 19.89 12.87 -17.69
C GLY A 28 18.52 13.48 -18.05
N GLU A 29 17.88 12.95 -19.10
CA GLU A 29 16.55 13.41 -19.53
C GLU A 29 15.50 13.14 -18.45
N GLN A 30 14.74 14.17 -18.09
CA GLN A 30 13.56 14.02 -17.24
C GLN A 30 12.39 13.59 -18.11
N ASN A 31 11.86 12.39 -17.86
CA ASN A 31 10.61 12.00 -18.51
C ASN A 31 9.44 12.68 -17.79
N PRO A 32 8.43 13.17 -18.52
CA PRO A 32 7.19 13.62 -17.91
C PRO A 32 6.58 12.52 -17.03
N PHE A 33 5.98 12.90 -15.90
CA PHE A 33 5.20 11.97 -15.10
C PHE A 33 3.86 11.66 -15.78
N THR A 34 3.43 10.41 -15.68
CA THR A 34 2.14 9.92 -16.17
C THR A 34 1.03 10.42 -15.27
N LEU A 35 0.09 11.18 -15.85
CA LEU A 35 -1.18 11.50 -15.19
C LEU A 35 -2.12 10.29 -15.29
N HIS A 36 -2.57 9.78 -14.15
CA HIS A 36 -3.63 8.78 -14.10
C HIS A 36 -4.95 9.45 -13.74
N GLU A 37 -5.91 9.43 -14.67
CA GLU A 37 -7.27 9.91 -14.44
C GLU A 37 -8.24 8.73 -14.38
N MET A 38 -9.15 8.75 -13.42
CA MET A 38 -10.12 7.68 -13.22
C MET A 38 -11.43 8.21 -12.64
N GLN A 39 -12.55 7.68 -13.15
CA GLN A 39 -13.86 7.94 -12.58
C GLN A 39 -14.08 7.02 -11.38
N LEU A 40 -14.36 7.61 -10.22
CA LEU A 40 -14.66 6.89 -8.99
C LEU A 40 -16.16 6.55 -8.88
N GLU A 41 -16.43 5.41 -8.26
CA GLU A 41 -17.76 4.88 -7.98
C GLU A 41 -17.99 4.77 -6.47
N LYS A 42 -19.26 4.83 -6.05
CA LYS A 42 -19.62 4.62 -4.65
C LYS A 42 -19.19 3.22 -4.19
N GLY A 43 -18.49 3.15 -3.06
CA GLY A 43 -17.94 1.92 -2.50
C GLY A 43 -16.48 1.66 -2.86
N ASP A 44 -15.90 2.41 -3.79
CA ASP A 44 -14.47 2.33 -4.11
C ASP A 44 -13.61 2.63 -2.88
N CYS A 45 -12.50 1.87 -2.76
CA CYS A 45 -11.48 2.10 -1.75
C CYS A 45 -10.11 2.30 -2.42
N LEU A 46 -9.53 3.48 -2.24
CA LEU A 46 -8.21 3.84 -2.75
C LEU A 46 -7.16 3.73 -1.63
N TYR A 47 -6.00 3.16 -1.94
CA TYR A 47 -4.88 3.04 -1.02
C TYR A 47 -3.59 3.60 -1.61
N LEU A 48 -2.92 4.44 -0.82
CA LEU A 48 -1.58 4.96 -1.06
C LEU A 48 -0.69 4.58 0.11
N PHE A 49 0.57 4.20 -0.14
CA PHE A 49 1.43 3.65 0.90
C PHE A 49 2.92 3.81 0.61
N THR A 50 3.74 3.71 1.67
CA THR A 50 5.20 3.53 1.58
C THR A 50 5.57 2.04 1.53
N ASP A 51 6.80 1.73 1.14
CA ASP A 51 7.35 0.38 1.04
C ASP A 51 7.60 -0.30 2.39
N GLY A 52 7.75 0.48 3.47
CA GLY A 52 8.09 -0.03 4.80
C GLY A 52 7.18 -1.17 5.28
N TYR A 53 5.88 -1.13 5.00
CA TYR A 53 4.97 -2.22 5.41
C TYR A 53 5.31 -3.54 4.70
N ALA A 54 5.51 -3.49 3.38
CA ALA A 54 5.83 -4.67 2.59
C ALA A 54 7.27 -5.16 2.86
N ASP A 55 8.18 -4.25 3.19
CA ASP A 55 9.58 -4.58 3.42
C ASP A 55 9.87 -5.07 4.84
N GLN A 56 8.96 -4.88 5.79
CA GLN A 56 9.11 -5.36 7.17
C GLN A 56 9.41 -6.87 7.24
N PHE A 57 10.50 -7.20 7.92
CA PHE A 57 10.87 -8.58 8.24
C PHE A 57 10.06 -9.12 9.43
N GLY A 58 9.70 -10.40 9.36
CA GLY A 58 8.83 -11.02 10.35
C GLY A 58 8.49 -12.49 10.08
N GLY A 59 7.54 -13.00 10.86
CA GLY A 59 7.09 -14.37 10.83
C GLY A 59 8.14 -15.39 11.29
N SER A 60 7.76 -16.67 11.34
CA SER A 60 8.62 -17.75 11.86
C SER A 60 9.93 -17.97 11.11
N LYS A 61 10.05 -17.41 9.90
CA LYS A 61 11.22 -17.54 9.03
C LYS A 61 11.95 -16.22 8.78
N GLY A 62 11.58 -15.14 9.48
CA GLY A 62 12.21 -13.81 9.31
C GLY A 62 12.18 -13.30 7.87
N LYS A 63 11.03 -13.40 7.20
CA LYS A 63 10.86 -12.98 5.80
C LYS A 63 10.18 -11.61 5.71
N LYS A 64 10.39 -10.91 4.59
CA LYS A 64 9.61 -9.71 4.25
C LYS A 64 8.12 -10.03 4.12
N PHE A 65 7.25 -9.10 4.52
CA PHE A 65 5.79 -9.22 4.39
C PHE A 65 5.33 -9.28 2.92
N LYS A 66 6.00 -8.52 2.05
CA LYS A 66 5.75 -8.37 0.60
C LYS A 66 4.38 -7.78 0.24
N TYR A 67 4.32 -7.19 -0.95
CA TYR A 67 3.10 -6.58 -1.48
C TYR A 67 1.93 -7.56 -1.64
N LYS A 68 2.19 -8.83 -1.99
CA LYS A 68 1.12 -9.82 -2.16
C LYS A 68 0.28 -9.99 -0.88
N GLN A 69 0.93 -10.13 0.27
CA GLN A 69 0.22 -10.27 1.54
C GLN A 69 -0.50 -8.98 1.95
N LEU A 70 0.07 -7.81 1.60
CA LEU A 70 -0.58 -6.52 1.85
C LEU A 70 -1.83 -6.34 0.99
N GLN A 71 -1.78 -6.72 -0.29
CA GLN A 71 -2.95 -6.73 -1.18
C GLN A 71 -4.06 -7.63 -0.64
N GLU A 72 -3.72 -8.85 -0.21
CA GLU A 72 -4.66 -9.80 0.38
C GLU A 72 -5.28 -9.25 1.68
N LEU A 73 -4.47 -8.60 2.53
CA LEU A 73 -4.94 -7.96 3.76
C LEU A 73 -5.92 -6.82 3.45
N LEU A 74 -5.56 -5.90 2.56
CA LEU A 74 -6.43 -4.78 2.17
C LEU A 74 -7.73 -5.28 1.54
N LEU A 75 -7.67 -6.28 0.66
CA LEU A 75 -8.86 -6.95 0.11
C LEU A 75 -9.74 -7.57 1.20
N SER A 76 -9.16 -8.11 2.27
CA SER A 76 -9.94 -8.69 3.36
C SER A 76 -10.64 -7.64 4.23
N VAL A 77 -10.10 -6.42 4.35
CA VAL A 77 -10.60 -5.39 5.28
C VAL A 77 -11.32 -4.23 4.61
N HIS A 78 -11.23 -4.06 3.28
CA HIS A 78 -11.72 -2.87 2.57
C HIS A 78 -13.20 -2.55 2.74
N LYS A 79 -14.05 -3.45 3.26
CA LYS A 79 -15.47 -3.20 3.54
C LYS A 79 -15.74 -2.76 4.98
N GLN A 80 -14.78 -2.92 5.88
CA GLN A 80 -14.91 -2.59 7.32
C GLN A 80 -14.81 -1.07 7.56
N SER A 81 -15.15 -0.59 8.76
CA SER A 81 -14.96 0.83 9.08
C SER A 81 -13.48 1.23 8.99
N ALA A 82 -13.20 2.53 8.81
CA ALA A 82 -11.81 3.01 8.75
C ALA A 82 -11.02 2.66 10.03
N ASP A 83 -11.66 2.75 11.20
CA ASP A 83 -11.04 2.37 12.48
C ASP A 83 -10.71 0.87 12.55
N GLU A 84 -11.60 0.02 12.04
CA GLU A 84 -11.37 -1.42 12.02
C GLU A 84 -10.27 -1.80 11.02
N GLN A 85 -10.23 -1.16 9.85
CA GLN A 85 -9.12 -1.34 8.90
C GLN A 85 -7.78 -0.95 9.52
N ARG A 86 -7.71 0.22 10.18
CA ARG A 86 -6.52 0.68 10.90
C ARG A 86 -6.07 -0.36 11.93
N ARG A 87 -6.98 -0.76 12.82
CA ARG A 87 -6.70 -1.76 13.86
C ARG A 87 -6.16 -3.06 13.27
N ARG A 88 -6.75 -3.55 12.18
CA ARG A 88 -6.34 -4.79 11.51
C ARG A 88 -4.97 -4.68 10.85
N LEU A 89 -4.64 -3.54 10.26
CA LEU A 89 -3.32 -3.26 9.71
C LEU A 89 -2.27 -3.23 10.82
N ASP A 90 -2.52 -2.48 11.90
CA ASP A 90 -1.62 -2.36 13.05
C ASP A 90 -1.35 -3.72 13.70
N GLU A 91 -2.41 -4.49 14.01
CA GLU A 91 -2.27 -5.83 14.58
C GLU A 91 -1.51 -6.77 13.66
N THR A 92 -1.75 -6.69 12.35
CA THR A 92 -1.09 -7.61 11.40
C THR A 92 0.41 -7.33 11.32
N ILE A 93 0.82 -6.07 11.26
CA ILE A 93 2.24 -5.72 11.16
C ILE A 93 3.00 -5.96 12.47
N GLU A 94 2.39 -5.67 13.62
CA GLU A 94 2.98 -5.96 14.93
C GLU A 94 3.16 -7.47 15.14
N ASN A 95 2.12 -8.26 14.85
CA ASN A 95 2.21 -9.72 14.93
C ASN A 95 3.22 -10.28 13.93
N TRP A 96 3.32 -9.70 12.74
CA TRP A 96 4.30 -10.13 11.74
C TRP A 96 5.72 -9.86 12.21
N LYS A 97 6.06 -8.61 12.60
CA LYS A 97 7.41 -8.27 13.05
C LYS A 97 7.79 -9.08 14.29
N GLY A 98 6.83 -9.33 15.20
CA GLY A 98 7.10 -9.96 16.48
C GLY A 98 8.12 -9.14 17.28
N GLY A 99 9.24 -9.76 17.64
CA GLY A 99 10.34 -9.09 18.34
C GLY A 99 11.36 -8.41 17.43
N LEU A 100 11.18 -8.42 16.11
CA LEU A 100 12.11 -7.76 15.18
C LEU A 100 11.88 -6.26 15.16
N GLU A 101 12.94 -5.48 14.94
CA GLU A 101 12.81 -4.03 14.82
C GLU A 101 12.11 -3.63 13.52
N GLN A 102 11.46 -2.47 13.55
CA GLN A 102 10.96 -1.82 12.35
C GLN A 102 12.15 -1.27 11.54
N ILE A 103 12.18 -1.56 10.25
CA ILE A 103 13.35 -1.26 9.40
C ILE A 103 13.23 0.03 8.59
N ASP A 104 12.01 0.55 8.42
CA ASP A 104 11.71 1.70 7.58
C ASP A 104 10.38 2.35 8.02
N ASP A 105 10.10 3.56 7.55
CA ASP A 105 8.86 4.27 7.86
C ASP A 105 7.65 3.63 7.17
N ILE A 106 6.58 3.42 7.95
CA ILE A 106 5.33 2.81 7.48
C ILE A 106 4.23 3.86 7.42
N LEU A 107 3.68 4.06 6.23
CA LEU A 107 2.51 4.89 6.01
C LEU A 107 1.53 4.18 5.07
N ILE A 108 0.25 4.15 5.46
CA ILE A 108 -0.86 3.73 4.62
C ILE A 108 -1.96 4.78 4.76
N ILE A 109 -2.47 5.27 3.62
CA ILE A 109 -3.61 6.17 3.51
C ILE A 109 -4.70 5.41 2.76
N GLY A 110 -5.87 5.25 3.41
CA GLY A 110 -7.06 4.66 2.82
C GLY A 110 -8.17 5.68 2.65
N ILE A 111 -8.77 5.75 1.45
CA ILE A 111 -9.86 6.67 1.11
C ILE A 111 -11.03 5.84 0.59
N ARG A 112 -12.22 5.98 1.20
CA ARG A 112 -13.45 5.35 0.72
C ARG A 112 -14.40 6.38 0.12
N ILE A 113 -14.96 6.05 -1.03
CA ILE A 113 -15.99 6.85 -1.70
C ILE A 113 -17.37 6.40 -1.19
N LEU A 114 -18.15 7.33 -0.64
CA LEU A 114 -19.43 7.07 0.05
C LEU A 114 -20.64 7.44 -0.78
#